data_AF-A0A964UHZ6-F1
#
_entry.id   AF-A0A964UHZ6-F1
#
_cell.length_a   1.000
_cell.length_b   1.000
_cell.length_c   1.000
_cell.angle_alpha   90.00
_cell.angle_beta   90.00
_cell.angle_gamma   90.00
#
_symmetry.space_group_name_H-M   'P 1'
#
loop_
_entity.id
_entity.type
_entity.pdbx_description
1 polymer ?
#
loop_
_entity_poly.entity_id
_entity_poly.type
_entity_poly.pdbx_seq_one_letter_code
_entity_poly.pdbx_strand_id
1 'polypeptide(L)' 'MEITLNSTHYVCTGGCGGVAPDASVCGTQHCPKEGIPLTECHCTDGRHFAAFEADGVEVSE' A
#
# COMPACT_ATOMS: atom_id res chain seq x y z
N MET A 1 13.96 -21.21 2.28
CA MET A 1 12.86 -20.66 3.07
C MET A 1 13.59 -19.84 4.12
N GLU A 2 13.57 -18.52 4.14
CA GLU A 2 12.49 -17.58 3.86
C GLU A 2 13.07 -16.39 3.08
N ILE A 3 12.36 -15.91 2.06
CA ILE A 3 12.67 -14.59 1.50
C ILE A 3 12.18 -13.61 2.56
N THR A 4 13.11 -13.04 3.32
CA THR A 4 12.87 -11.86 4.15
C THR A 4 12.54 -10.71 3.19
N LEU A 5 11.30 -10.70 2.67
CA LEU A 5 10.74 -9.60 1.90
C LEU A 5 10.66 -8.45 2.90
N ASN A 6 11.67 -7.59 2.84
CA ASN A 6 11.70 -6.32 3.51
C ASN A 6 10.50 -5.50 2.99
N SER A 7 9.33 -5.71 3.61
CA SER A 7 8.02 -5.22 3.18
C SER A 7 7.85 -3.75 3.57
N THR A 8 8.88 -2.96 3.30
CA THR A 8 8.84 -1.52 3.42
C THR A 8 8.29 -1.02 2.09
N HIS A 9 6.99 -0.73 2.07
CA HIS A 9 6.35 -0.05 0.96
C HIS A 9 5.75 1.25 1.49
N TYR A 10 5.47 2.18 0.60
CA TYR A 10 4.99 3.49 0.94
C TYR A 10 3.56 3.67 0.44
N VAL A 11 2.69 4.18 1.30
CA VAL A 11 1.25 4.29 1.07
C VAL A 11 0.81 5.75 1.02
N CYS A 12 -0.11 6.06 0.11
CA CYS A 12 -0.74 7.37 0.00
C CYS A 12 -1.79 7.51 1.10
N THR A 13 -1.47 8.27 2.14
CA THR A 13 -2.42 8.65 3.19
C THR A 13 -3.41 9.74 2.76
N GLY A 14 -3.39 10.12 1.48
CA GLY A 14 -4.33 11.08 0.88
C GLY A 14 -5.68 10.48 0.50
N GLY A 15 -5.93 9.20 0.80
CA GLY A 15 -7.18 8.50 0.44
C GLY A 15 -7.25 8.06 -1.03
N CYS A 16 -6.29 8.49 -1.86
CA CYS A 16 -6.07 7.96 -3.20
C CYS A 16 -5.55 6.52 -3.18
N GLY A 17 -4.78 6.27 -2.11
CA GLY A 17 -4.04 5.07 -1.78
C GLY A 17 -3.29 4.38 -2.92
N GLY A 18 -2.62 5.22 -3.71
CA GLY A 18 -1.40 4.82 -4.38
C GLY A 18 -0.42 4.16 -3.39
N VAL A 19 0.26 3.13 -3.87
CA VAL A 19 1.29 2.38 -3.15
C VAL A 19 2.54 2.34 -4.03
N ALA A 20 3.71 2.56 -3.42
CA ALA A 20 4.99 2.44 -4.12
C ALA A 20 5.96 1.59 -3.29
N PRO A 21 6.83 0.78 -3.93
CA PRO A 21 7.84 0.00 -3.23
C PRO A 21 9.02 0.85 -2.71
N ASP A 22 9.15 2.07 -3.19
CA ASP A 22 10.16 3.05 -2.82
C ASP A 22 9.48 4.33 -2.31
N ALA A 23 10.21 5.16 -1.53
CA ALA A 23 9.73 6.39 -0.88
C ALA A 23 9.34 7.51 -1.86
N SER A 24 8.88 7.13 -3.04
CA SER A 24 8.38 7.96 -4.10
C SER A 24 7.18 8.78 -3.63
N VAL A 25 6.91 9.83 -4.37
CA VAL A 25 5.76 10.72 -4.14
C VAL A 25 4.48 10.11 -4.68
N CYS A 26 3.34 10.52 -4.15
CA CYS A 26 2.05 10.14 -4.68
C CYS A 26 1.86 10.76 -6.08
N GLY A 27 1.86 9.91 -7.11
CA GLY A 27 1.63 10.32 -8.52
C GLY A 27 0.16 10.34 -8.94
N THR A 28 -0.79 10.12 -8.02
CA THR A 28 -2.21 10.09 -8.37
C THR A 28 -2.73 11.48 -8.66
N GLN A 29 -3.17 11.71 -9.91
CA GLN A 29 -3.77 12.96 -10.33
C GLN A 29 -5.04 13.27 -9.52
N HIS A 30 -5.15 14.50 -9.03
CA HIS A 30 -6.22 14.97 -8.12
C HIS A 30 -6.17 14.41 -6.70
N CYS A 31 -5.07 13.75 -6.29
CA CYS A 31 -4.90 13.42 -4.88
C CYS A 31 -4.59 14.70 -4.08
N PRO A 32 -5.18 14.91 -2.90
CA PRO A 32 -4.78 16.02 -2.01
C PRO A 32 -3.32 15.92 -1.56
N LYS A 33 -2.70 14.76 -1.74
CA LYS A 33 -1.29 14.48 -1.49
C LYS A 33 -0.48 14.25 -2.77
N GLU A 34 -0.99 14.63 -3.94
CA GLU A 34 -0.22 14.57 -5.20
C GLU A 34 1.13 15.31 -5.03
N GLY A 35 2.22 14.64 -5.41
CA GLY A 35 3.58 15.17 -5.26
C GLY A 35 4.14 15.15 -3.82
N ILE A 36 3.37 14.68 -2.83
CA ILE A 36 3.84 14.49 -1.45
C ILE A 36 4.44 13.09 -1.30
N PRO A 37 5.57 12.93 -0.58
CA PRO A 37 6.15 11.61 -0.30
C PRO A 37 5.14 10.69 0.38
N LEU A 38 5.09 9.46 -0.11
CA LEU A 38 4.24 8.41 0.44
C LEU A 38 4.72 8.05 1.87
N THR A 39 3.79 7.60 2.71
CA THR A 39 4.08 7.26 4.11
C THR A 39 4.58 5.84 4.21
N GLU A 40 5.70 5.63 4.88
CA GLU A 40 6.26 4.30 5.08
C GLU A 40 5.27 3.39 5.82
N CYS A 41 5.06 2.20 5.28
CA CYS A 41 4.18 1.18 5.82
C CYS A 41 4.94 -0.14 5.90
N HIS A 42 4.86 -0.78 7.07
CA HIS A 42 5.55 -2.04 7.37
C HIS A 42 4.56 -3.19 7.46
N CYS A 43 3.58 -3.24 6.56
CA CYS A 43 2.64 -4.35 6.55
C CYS A 43 3.16 -5.47 5.65
N THR A 44 2.95 -6.72 6.05
CA THR A 44 3.39 -7.91 5.31
C THR A 44 2.32 -8.45 4.36
N ASP A 45 1.10 -7.94 4.47
CA ASP A 45 -0.10 -8.48 3.82
C ASP A 45 -0.50 -7.66 2.57
N GLY A 46 0.10 -6.48 2.36
CA GLY A 46 -0.13 -5.66 1.16
C GLY A 46 -1.56 -5.14 0.98
N ARG A 47 -2.48 -5.44 1.91
CA ARG A 47 -3.90 -5.05 1.85
C ARG A 47 -4.10 -3.60 2.24
N HIS A 48 -3.69 -2.69 1.37
CA HIS A 48 -4.00 -1.25 1.50
C HIS A 48 -5.32 -0.86 0.82
N PHE A 49 -5.82 -1.71 -0.10
CA PHE A 49 -7.01 -1.45 -0.94
C PHE A 49 -8.07 -2.55 -0.92
N ALA A 50 -7.96 -3.54 -0.02
CA ALA A 50 -8.82 -4.73 -0.01
C ALA A 50 -10.28 -4.46 0.41
N ALA A 51 -10.80 -3.25 0.25
CA ALA A 51 -12.16 -2.87 0.60
C ALA A 51 -13.04 -2.48 -0.60
N PHE A 52 -12.63 -2.78 -1.84
CA PHE A 52 -13.47 -2.47 -3.01
C PHE A 52 -14.00 -3.66 -3.81
N GLU A 53 -13.52 -4.88 -3.62
CA GLU A 53 -14.16 -6.05 -4.25
C GLU A 53 -14.31 -7.14 -3.19
N ALA A 54 -15.54 -7.33 -2.73
CA ALA A 54 -15.91 -8.45 -1.89
C ALA A 54 -15.88 -9.73 -2.74
N ASP A 55 -14.96 -10.66 -2.44
CA ASP A 55 -15.27 -12.09 -2.25
C ASP A 55 -14.05 -12.87 -1.71
N GLY A 56 -14.17 -13.40 -0.49
CA GLY A 56 -13.78 -14.79 -0.23
C GLY A 56 -12.36 -15.13 0.22
N VAL A 57 -12.27 -15.45 1.52
CA VAL A 57 -11.48 -16.55 2.13
C VAL A 57 -10.10 -16.19 2.71
N GLU A 58 -10.16 -15.86 4.00
CA GLU A 58 -9.18 -16.29 4.99
C GLU A 58 -9.63 -17.66 5.53
N VAL A 59 -8.90 -18.74 5.26
CA VAL A 59 -8.85 -19.88 6.19
C VAL A 59 -7.42 -20.41 6.26
N SER A 60 -6.87 -20.31 7.45
CA SER A 60 -5.70 -21.04 7.93
C SER A 60 -6.04 -22.53 7.97
N GLU A 61 -5.08 -23.38 7.62
CA GLU A 61 -5.04 -24.79 8.02
C GLU A 61 -3.70 -25.11 8.70
#